data_AF-A0A2W7NAX3-F1
#
_entry.id   AF-A0A2W7NAX3-F1
#
_cell.length_a   1.000
_cell.length_b   1.000
_cell.length_c   1.000
_cell.angle_alpha   90.00
_cell.angle_beta   90.00
_cell.angle_gamma   90.00
#
_symmetry.space_group_name_H-M   'P 1'
#
loop_
_entity.id
_entity.type
_entity.pdbx_description
1 polymer ?
#
loop_
_entity_poly.entity_id
_entity_poly.type
_entity_poly.pdbx_seq_one_letter_code
_entity_poly.pdbx_strand_id
1 'polypeptide(L)'
;MYETIEISGSFEYESYRAQKITYKLIDATDANWIVSNSGENTNRYPVSIYDSSDVTLIGGEILGEVPQNIDWIDAYVNSAAILVRGTDGAVVQDWRISRAWDGIRILGNDDDTFTIENIWLSEIRDDGVENDQGVGGTIRNALFDGVFVGVSIADENMGDKSDNVVMVEDVLIRMKEYLYKGELTHQAPFKTLDTSPQLEIHDSVFAIEDGIHRGWQDLERAWDKVIDASGNYFLNLSDETLPENYPRPPEGFTILEGAEARNYWAATKAEWIARSSESIPAQTPALAADSDEAAEPDPLAAYVIDDIVLQDQSRIAGWSDSSGNGNDLVASGNPTFADQTTPTGRGAVVFDGSGDLLDRNGALNGRPEGNGDRTMFFVVNYLDHNGVTSGLVYGDGVQNQTFDLTTSYNSETLSVQGWGLENDFGTMTDGPSQDWIVQSAVLEDGTLSQYLDGKLIDTTAHVYATDAERIVMGAEIAELGESRMGVAAGLIYDRALSDGERLNVETMLQSTYIEDDFVFVG
;
A
#
# COMPACT_ATOMS: atom_id res chain seq x y z
N MET A 1 26.32 -2.71 -24.15
CA MET A 1 26.42 -3.17 -22.75
C MET A 1 26.31 -1.90 -21.94
N TYR A 2 25.19 -1.68 -21.26
CA TYR A 2 24.98 -0.53 -20.40
C TYR A 2 25.99 -0.58 -19.27
N GLU A 3 26.52 0.57 -18.87
CA GLU A 3 27.19 0.67 -17.57
C GLU A 3 26.10 0.91 -16.52
N THR A 4 26.05 0.06 -15.49
CA THR A 4 25.00 0.10 -14.45
C THR A 4 25.40 1.04 -13.31
N ILE A 5 24.43 1.83 -12.84
CA ILE A 5 24.49 2.62 -11.60
C ILE A 5 23.46 1.98 -10.67
N GLU A 6 23.93 1.31 -9.62
CA GLU A 6 23.07 0.75 -8.58
C GLU A 6 22.77 1.82 -7.52
N ILE A 7 21.50 1.93 -7.17
CA ILE A 7 20.94 2.82 -6.15
C ILE A 7 20.15 1.92 -5.19
N SER A 8 20.46 2.02 -3.90
CA SER A 8 19.84 1.18 -2.87
C SER A 8 19.65 1.93 -1.56
N GLY A 9 18.65 1.54 -0.78
CA GLY A 9 18.33 2.08 0.53
C GLY A 9 17.27 3.18 0.50
N SER A 10 16.90 3.66 1.69
CA SER A 10 15.94 4.76 1.81
C SER A 10 16.63 6.10 1.61
N PHE A 11 16.06 6.92 0.74
CA PHE A 11 16.45 8.30 0.51
C PHE A 11 15.61 9.28 1.32
N GLU A 12 14.55 8.82 1.99
CA GLU A 12 13.57 9.69 2.65
C GLU A 12 13.19 10.86 1.72
N TYR A 13 13.41 12.10 2.16
CA TYR A 13 13.11 13.33 1.40
C TYR A 13 14.28 13.83 0.53
N GLU A 14 15.38 13.08 0.41
CA GLU A 14 16.53 13.45 -0.42
C GLU A 14 16.33 13.04 -1.88
N SER A 15 16.56 13.95 -2.82
CA SER A 15 16.41 13.63 -4.24
C SER A 15 17.62 12.90 -4.81
N TYR A 16 17.40 11.87 -5.63
CA TYR A 16 18.39 11.37 -6.59
C TYR A 16 18.34 12.16 -7.90
N ARG A 17 19.51 12.56 -8.40
CA ARG A 17 19.62 13.31 -9.66
C ARG A 17 20.77 12.79 -10.53
N ALA A 18 20.43 12.45 -11.77
CA ALA A 18 21.41 12.14 -12.81
C ALA A 18 21.33 13.17 -13.95
N GLN A 19 22.48 13.51 -14.53
CA GLN A 19 22.54 14.46 -15.65
C GLN A 19 23.68 14.14 -16.60
N LYS A 20 23.48 14.37 -17.91
CA LYS A 20 24.52 14.20 -18.96
C LYS A 20 25.13 12.81 -18.98
N ILE A 21 24.30 11.81 -18.78
CA ILE A 21 24.69 10.40 -18.88
C ILE A 21 24.15 9.81 -20.18
N THR A 22 24.88 8.83 -20.71
CA THR A 22 24.56 8.20 -22.00
C THR A 22 24.79 6.70 -21.90
N TYR A 23 23.86 5.89 -22.42
CA TYR A 23 23.94 4.42 -22.38
C TYR A 23 24.13 3.87 -20.96
N LYS A 24 23.25 4.29 -20.04
CA LYS A 24 23.26 3.84 -18.64
C LYS A 24 22.00 3.11 -18.25
N LEU A 25 22.18 2.05 -17.46
CA LEU A 25 21.13 1.49 -16.64
C LEU A 25 21.27 2.11 -15.25
N ILE A 26 20.22 2.74 -14.75
CA ILE A 26 20.09 3.15 -13.37
C ILE A 26 19.15 2.15 -12.72
N ASP A 27 19.69 1.32 -11.83
CA ASP A 27 18.94 0.31 -11.10
C ASP A 27 18.65 0.84 -9.70
N ALA A 28 17.37 1.12 -9.45
CA ALA A 28 16.82 1.65 -8.21
C ALA A 28 15.84 0.66 -7.56
N THR A 29 15.89 -0.62 -7.97
CA THR A 29 15.00 -1.68 -7.46
C THR A 29 14.98 -1.75 -5.93
N ASP A 30 16.13 -1.56 -5.29
CA ASP A 30 16.28 -1.61 -3.83
C ASP A 30 16.21 -0.22 -3.17
N ALA A 31 15.70 0.80 -3.86
CA ALA A 31 15.66 2.18 -3.38
C ALA A 31 14.23 2.69 -3.19
N ASN A 32 14.05 3.52 -2.16
CA ASN A 32 12.78 4.21 -1.91
C ASN A 32 12.96 5.68 -1.57
N TRP A 33 11.93 6.46 -1.87
CA TRP A 33 11.86 7.90 -1.60
C TRP A 33 10.51 8.31 -1.03
N ILE A 34 10.48 9.47 -0.39
CA ILE A 34 9.27 10.19 -0.02
C ILE A 34 9.13 11.41 -0.94
N VAL A 35 7.98 11.53 -1.62
CA VAL A 35 7.56 12.76 -2.31
C VAL A 35 6.67 13.57 -1.37
N SER A 36 7.07 14.80 -1.11
CA SER A 36 6.32 15.70 -0.23
C SER A 36 6.35 17.11 -0.78
N ASN A 37 5.17 17.72 -0.81
CA ASN A 37 4.94 19.00 -1.47
C ASN A 37 4.78 20.16 -0.50
N SER A 38 4.78 19.87 0.79
CA SER A 38 4.55 20.85 1.84
C SER A 38 5.43 20.57 3.06
N GLY A 39 5.36 21.42 4.07
CA GLY A 39 6.11 21.24 5.31
C GLY A 39 7.63 21.46 5.17
N GLU A 40 8.34 21.14 6.25
CA GLU A 40 9.81 21.34 6.35
C GLU A 40 10.60 20.33 5.51
N ASN A 41 10.01 19.18 5.19
CA ASN A 41 10.63 18.08 4.46
C ASN A 41 10.19 18.02 2.98
N THR A 42 10.10 19.17 2.30
CA THR A 42 9.65 19.23 0.90
C THR A 42 10.63 18.53 -0.05
N ASN A 43 10.17 17.49 -0.76
CA ASN A 43 10.86 16.81 -1.85
C ASN A 43 9.96 16.73 -3.08
N ARG A 44 10.08 17.72 -3.99
CA ARG A 44 9.19 17.87 -5.16
C ARG A 44 9.56 16.98 -6.35
N TYR A 45 10.78 16.46 -6.35
CA TYR A 45 11.32 15.66 -7.45
C TYR A 45 12.28 14.62 -6.89
N PRO A 46 11.77 13.55 -6.26
CA PRO A 46 12.60 12.52 -5.67
C PRO A 46 13.59 11.92 -6.64
N VAL A 47 13.17 11.65 -7.88
CA VAL A 47 14.05 11.13 -8.92
C VAL A 47 14.02 12.06 -10.12
N SER A 48 15.20 12.47 -10.60
CA SER A 48 15.29 13.31 -11.80
C SER A 48 16.45 12.95 -12.72
N ILE A 49 16.15 12.81 -14.01
CA ILE A 49 17.11 12.58 -15.09
C ILE A 49 17.09 13.78 -16.03
N TYR A 50 18.26 14.38 -16.26
CA TYR A 50 18.41 15.58 -17.06
C TYR A 50 19.40 15.41 -18.22
N ASP A 51 19.11 16.02 -19.37
CA ASP A 51 20.07 16.24 -20.47
C ASP A 51 20.88 14.98 -20.84
N SER A 52 20.22 13.82 -20.89
CA SER A 52 20.86 12.51 -21.01
C SER A 52 20.41 11.81 -22.32
N SER A 53 20.87 10.59 -22.59
CA SER A 53 20.38 9.82 -23.74
C SER A 53 20.47 8.32 -23.51
N ASP A 54 19.50 7.56 -24.00
CA ASP A 54 19.49 6.09 -23.89
C ASP A 54 19.68 5.63 -22.42
N VAL A 55 18.92 6.23 -21.50
CA VAL A 55 18.92 5.89 -20.07
C VAL A 55 17.74 5.00 -19.75
N THR A 56 18.00 3.85 -19.15
CA THR A 56 16.96 3.01 -18.53
C THR A 56 16.99 3.21 -17.04
N LEU A 57 15.87 3.62 -16.46
CA LEU A 57 15.63 3.76 -15.03
C LEU A 57 14.70 2.62 -14.60
N ILE A 58 15.25 1.62 -13.93
CA ILE A 58 14.52 0.41 -13.50
C ILE A 58 14.32 0.42 -11.99
N GLY A 59 13.11 0.07 -11.55
CA GLY A 59 12.83 -0.30 -10.16
C GLY A 59 12.78 0.88 -9.20
N GLY A 60 12.01 0.74 -8.12
CA GLY A 60 12.01 1.67 -7.00
C GLY A 60 10.61 2.06 -6.54
N GLU A 61 10.54 2.54 -5.30
CA GLU A 61 9.29 2.96 -4.67
C GLU A 61 9.32 4.44 -4.30
N ILE A 62 8.25 5.16 -4.63
CA ILE A 62 8.06 6.55 -4.20
C ILE A 62 6.75 6.65 -3.43
N LEU A 63 6.86 6.96 -2.15
CA LEU A 63 5.74 7.12 -1.23
C LEU A 63 5.38 8.60 -1.11
N GLY A 64 4.11 8.93 -1.34
CA GLY A 64 3.67 10.32 -1.36
C GLY A 64 2.91 10.79 -0.13
N GLU A 65 3.20 12.02 0.26
CA GLU A 65 2.49 12.74 1.33
C GLU A 65 1.56 13.82 0.77
N VAL A 66 1.30 13.84 -0.54
CA VAL A 66 0.41 14.85 -1.13
C VAL A 66 -1.01 14.64 -0.58
N PRO A 67 -1.63 15.68 0.02
CA PRO A 67 -2.95 15.52 0.63
C PRO A 67 -4.03 15.15 -0.41
N GLN A 68 -4.82 14.14 -0.08
CA GLN A 68 -5.83 13.58 -0.98
C GLN A 68 -7.22 14.22 -0.83
N ASN A 69 -7.48 14.89 0.31
CA ASN A 69 -8.80 15.38 0.69
C ASN A 69 -8.97 16.91 0.67
N ILE A 70 -7.92 17.67 0.35
CA ILE A 70 -7.99 19.13 0.25
C ILE A 70 -8.21 19.57 -1.20
N ASP A 71 -8.69 20.80 -1.37
CA ASP A 71 -8.91 21.38 -2.70
C ASP A 71 -7.60 21.46 -3.48
N TRP A 72 -7.67 21.19 -4.78
CA TRP A 72 -6.56 21.35 -5.71
C TRP A 72 -5.85 22.69 -5.53
N ILE A 73 -6.56 23.80 -5.31
CA ILE A 73 -5.94 25.14 -5.13
C ILE A 73 -5.01 25.16 -3.92
N ASP A 74 -5.39 24.46 -2.84
CA ASP A 74 -4.65 24.45 -1.58
C ASP A 74 -3.54 23.39 -1.57
N ALA A 75 -3.74 22.28 -2.29
CA ALA A 75 -2.72 21.25 -2.47
C ALA A 75 -1.66 21.60 -3.52
N TYR A 76 -1.96 22.53 -4.44
CA TYR A 76 -1.14 22.74 -5.64
C TYR A 76 0.29 23.16 -5.31
N VAL A 77 1.21 22.25 -5.64
CA VAL A 77 2.64 22.51 -5.69
C VAL A 77 3.22 21.71 -6.84
N ASN A 78 3.71 22.43 -7.85
CA ASN A 78 4.29 21.81 -9.04
C ASN A 78 5.47 20.89 -8.66
N SER A 79 5.29 19.60 -8.91
CA SER A 79 6.16 18.49 -8.49
C SER A 79 5.81 17.23 -9.29
N ALA A 80 6.74 16.29 -9.38
CA ALA A 80 6.51 14.98 -9.99
C ALA A 80 7.38 13.94 -9.28
N ALA A 81 6.90 12.71 -9.10
CA ALA A 81 7.68 11.66 -8.45
C ALA A 81 8.94 11.32 -9.26
N ILE A 82 8.79 11.16 -10.58
CA ILE A 82 9.91 11.00 -11.52
C ILE A 82 9.87 12.12 -12.55
N LEU A 83 10.98 12.83 -12.72
CA LEU A 83 11.16 13.83 -13.78
C LEU A 83 12.23 13.38 -14.78
N VAL A 84 11.85 13.25 -16.04
CA VAL A 84 12.76 13.07 -17.17
C VAL A 84 12.72 14.33 -18.03
N ARG A 85 13.86 15.01 -18.19
CA ARG A 85 13.96 16.24 -18.97
C ARG A 85 15.12 16.21 -19.95
N GLY A 86 14.87 16.61 -21.19
CA GLY A 86 15.86 16.69 -22.27
C GLY A 86 16.62 15.38 -22.44
N THR A 87 15.92 14.25 -22.29
CA THR A 87 16.54 12.92 -22.31
C THR A 87 15.87 12.08 -23.39
N ASP A 88 16.56 11.92 -24.51
CA ASP A 88 16.10 11.10 -25.63
C ASP A 88 16.27 9.60 -25.32
N GLY A 89 15.32 8.79 -25.74
CA GLY A 89 15.32 7.33 -25.56
C GLY A 89 15.26 6.91 -24.10
N ALA A 90 14.60 7.70 -23.24
CA ALA A 90 14.44 7.36 -21.84
C ALA A 90 13.48 6.18 -21.67
N VAL A 91 13.86 5.21 -20.84
CA VAL A 91 12.98 4.12 -20.40
C VAL A 91 12.78 4.25 -18.90
N VAL A 92 11.54 4.32 -18.44
CA VAL A 92 11.17 4.25 -17.02
C VAL A 92 10.37 2.98 -16.82
N GLN A 93 10.86 2.06 -15.99
CA GLN A 93 10.22 0.76 -15.83
C GLN A 93 10.26 0.19 -14.42
N ASP A 94 9.27 -0.62 -14.08
CA ASP A 94 9.20 -1.39 -12.82
C ASP A 94 9.08 -0.52 -11.55
N TRP A 95 8.40 0.63 -11.64
CA TRP A 95 8.22 1.57 -10.52
C TRP A 95 6.86 1.46 -9.85
N ARG A 96 6.85 1.63 -8.53
CA ARG A 96 5.64 1.87 -7.74
C ARG A 96 5.65 3.29 -7.17
N ILE A 97 4.60 4.05 -7.45
CA ILE A 97 4.50 5.46 -7.06
C ILE A 97 3.11 5.70 -6.47
N SER A 98 3.06 6.20 -5.23
CA SER A 98 1.80 6.53 -4.56
C SER A 98 1.73 8.01 -4.18
N ARG A 99 0.50 8.56 -4.15
CA ARG A 99 0.17 9.84 -3.50
C ARG A 99 1.08 11.01 -3.91
N ALA A 100 1.54 11.02 -5.16
CA ALA A 100 2.32 12.11 -5.73
C ALA A 100 1.40 13.19 -6.30
N TRP A 101 1.97 14.34 -6.68
CA TRP A 101 1.22 15.33 -7.46
C TRP A 101 1.05 14.84 -8.88
N ASP A 102 2.15 14.80 -9.63
CA ASP A 102 2.26 14.04 -10.88
C ASP A 102 3.07 12.77 -10.64
N GLY A 103 2.74 11.69 -11.35
CA GLY A 103 3.49 10.44 -11.30
C GLY A 103 4.82 10.57 -12.03
N ILE A 104 4.78 10.54 -13.36
CA ILE A 104 5.97 10.62 -14.22
C ILE A 104 5.85 11.81 -15.15
N ARG A 105 6.84 12.71 -15.13
CA ARG A 105 6.90 13.88 -16.00
C ARG A 105 7.98 13.74 -17.07
N ILE A 106 7.59 13.88 -18.33
CA ILE A 106 8.44 13.87 -19.51
C ILE A 106 8.49 15.29 -20.11
N LEU A 107 9.68 15.86 -20.18
CA LEU A 107 9.94 17.17 -20.79
C LEU A 107 11.05 17.03 -21.85
N GLY A 108 10.70 16.53 -23.02
CA GLY A 108 11.64 16.30 -24.13
C GLY A 108 11.63 17.41 -25.19
N ASN A 109 12.57 17.31 -26.13
CA ASN A 109 12.63 18.08 -27.37
C ASN A 109 11.81 17.39 -28.48
N ASP A 110 11.74 18.02 -29.66
CA ASP A 110 10.92 17.55 -30.78
C ASP A 110 11.26 16.14 -31.29
N ASP A 111 12.54 15.79 -31.29
CA ASP A 111 13.04 14.50 -31.79
C ASP A 111 13.22 13.45 -30.67
N ASP A 112 12.94 13.81 -29.42
CA ASP A 112 13.11 12.90 -28.28
C ASP A 112 12.03 11.80 -28.31
N THR A 113 12.34 10.65 -27.73
CA THR A 113 11.37 9.55 -27.51
C THR A 113 11.42 9.03 -26.07
N PHE A 114 10.34 8.38 -25.64
CA PHE A 114 10.29 7.72 -24.32
C PHE A 114 9.59 6.37 -24.33
N THR A 115 9.88 5.54 -23.33
CA THR A 115 9.10 4.35 -22.96
C THR A 115 8.83 4.37 -21.47
N ILE A 116 7.56 4.14 -21.09
CA ILE A 116 7.11 3.95 -19.72
C ILE A 116 6.47 2.57 -19.67
N GLU A 117 6.98 1.65 -18.85
CA GLU A 117 6.46 0.28 -18.80
C GLU A 117 6.47 -0.37 -17.43
N ASN A 118 5.54 -1.27 -17.15
CA ASN A 118 5.42 -1.93 -15.84
C ASN A 118 5.38 -0.94 -14.67
N ILE A 119 4.52 0.08 -14.78
CA ILE A 119 4.37 1.11 -13.75
C ILE A 119 3.09 0.88 -12.98
N TRP A 120 3.19 1.01 -11.66
CA TRP A 120 2.03 1.09 -10.77
C TRP A 120 1.96 2.47 -10.12
N LEU A 121 1.00 3.28 -10.57
CA LEU A 121 0.63 4.55 -9.95
C LEU A 121 -0.63 4.39 -9.11
N SER A 122 -0.66 4.97 -7.91
CA SER A 122 -1.86 5.02 -7.08
C SER A 122 -2.07 6.40 -6.46
N GLU A 123 -3.29 6.90 -6.52
CA GLU A 123 -3.71 8.14 -5.84
C GLU A 123 -2.92 9.39 -6.28
N ILE A 124 -2.72 9.54 -7.59
CA ILE A 124 -1.99 10.66 -8.18
C ILE A 124 -2.92 11.87 -8.28
N ARG A 125 -2.49 12.99 -7.68
CA ARG A 125 -3.38 14.13 -7.42
C ARG A 125 -3.70 14.98 -8.65
N ASP A 126 -2.85 14.90 -9.67
CA ASP A 126 -2.97 15.61 -10.96
C ASP A 126 -2.68 14.63 -12.11
N ASP A 127 -1.55 14.75 -12.83
CA ASP A 127 -1.26 13.93 -14.01
C ASP A 127 -0.56 12.61 -13.65
N GLY A 128 -1.13 11.46 -14.01
CA GLY A 128 -0.45 10.16 -13.92
C GLY A 128 0.86 10.17 -14.70
N VAL A 129 0.78 10.57 -15.96
CA VAL A 129 1.93 10.91 -16.81
C VAL A 129 1.74 12.32 -17.37
N GLU A 130 2.68 13.22 -17.11
CA GLU A 130 2.72 14.56 -17.71
C GLU A 130 3.72 14.60 -18.87
N ASN A 131 3.22 14.78 -20.09
CA ASN A 131 4.00 14.97 -21.32
C ASN A 131 3.55 16.27 -22.01
N ASP A 132 3.65 17.37 -21.28
CA ASP A 132 3.22 18.71 -21.70
C ASP A 132 4.05 19.28 -22.88
N GLN A 133 5.09 18.57 -23.35
CA GLN A 133 5.85 18.91 -24.56
C GLN A 133 5.43 18.09 -25.80
N GLY A 134 4.46 17.17 -25.65
CA GLY A 134 3.92 16.35 -26.74
C GLY A 134 4.98 15.49 -27.42
N VAL A 135 5.90 14.93 -26.64
CA VAL A 135 6.94 14.01 -27.10
C VAL A 135 6.28 12.71 -27.55
N GLY A 136 6.75 12.11 -28.65
CA GLY A 136 6.28 10.79 -29.06
C GLY A 136 6.83 9.69 -28.15
N GLY A 137 6.10 8.60 -27.95
CA GLY A 137 6.56 7.54 -27.06
C GLY A 137 5.56 6.42 -26.84
N THR A 138 5.89 5.54 -25.89
CA THR A 138 5.07 4.38 -25.54
C THR A 138 4.83 4.33 -24.04
N ILE A 139 3.59 4.08 -23.65
CA ILE A 139 3.18 3.73 -22.29
C ILE A 139 2.55 2.35 -22.40
N ARG A 140 3.09 1.35 -21.67
CA ARG A 140 2.56 0.00 -21.78
C ARG A 140 2.62 -0.81 -20.49
N ASN A 141 1.75 -1.82 -20.38
CA ASN A 141 1.69 -2.71 -19.21
C ASN A 141 1.72 -1.89 -17.90
N ALA A 142 0.74 -1.02 -17.69
CA ALA A 142 0.76 -0.09 -16.55
C ALA A 142 -0.60 0.00 -15.86
N LEU A 143 -0.58 0.19 -14.54
CA LEU A 143 -1.77 0.39 -13.72
C LEU A 143 -1.73 1.79 -13.09
N PHE A 144 -2.64 2.66 -13.51
CA PHE A 144 -2.90 3.96 -12.92
C PHE A 144 -4.20 3.89 -12.13
N ASP A 145 -4.09 3.59 -10.85
CA ASP A 145 -5.25 3.34 -9.99
C ASP A 145 -5.58 4.56 -9.12
N GLY A 146 -6.48 5.39 -9.65
CA GLY A 146 -6.95 6.60 -9.01
C GLY A 146 -6.04 7.78 -9.30
N VAL A 147 -6.23 8.37 -10.48
CA VAL A 147 -5.52 9.57 -10.94
C VAL A 147 -6.51 10.66 -11.32
N PHE A 148 -6.17 11.94 -11.17
CA PHE A 148 -7.07 13.03 -11.54
C PHE A 148 -7.10 13.26 -13.07
N VAL A 149 -5.95 13.19 -13.73
CA VAL A 149 -5.73 13.11 -15.19
C VAL A 149 -4.90 11.86 -15.46
N GLY A 150 -5.24 11.09 -16.50
CA GLY A 150 -4.48 9.88 -16.85
C GLY A 150 -3.13 10.22 -17.45
N VAL A 151 -3.14 10.71 -18.68
CA VAL A 151 -1.95 11.12 -19.44
C VAL A 151 -2.19 12.53 -20.00
N SER A 152 -1.39 13.51 -19.58
CA SER A 152 -1.36 14.83 -20.22
C SER A 152 -0.41 14.80 -21.41
N ILE A 153 -0.90 15.15 -22.60
CA ILE A 153 -0.10 15.33 -23.82
C ILE A 153 -0.30 16.74 -24.39
N ALA A 154 -0.51 17.71 -23.51
CA ALA A 154 -0.93 19.05 -23.86
C ALA A 154 -0.53 20.11 -22.84
N ASP A 155 0.14 21.16 -23.34
CA ASP A 155 0.24 22.47 -22.69
C ASP A 155 -0.08 23.58 -23.70
N GLU A 156 -0.60 24.72 -23.23
CA GLU A 156 -0.95 25.85 -24.09
C GLU A 156 0.24 26.48 -24.82
N ASN A 157 1.46 26.27 -24.30
CA ASN A 157 2.70 26.77 -24.89
C ASN A 157 3.43 25.73 -25.74
N MET A 158 2.88 24.51 -25.83
CA MET A 158 3.40 23.46 -26.69
C MET A 158 3.30 23.87 -28.17
N GLY A 159 4.33 23.56 -28.96
CA GLY A 159 4.28 23.68 -30.42
C GLY A 159 3.25 22.74 -31.05
N ASP A 160 3.13 22.76 -32.38
CA ASP A 160 2.32 21.77 -33.07
C ASP A 160 3.03 20.40 -33.02
N LYS A 161 2.38 19.43 -32.39
CA LYS A 161 2.84 18.05 -32.18
C LYS A 161 1.92 17.04 -32.84
N SER A 162 1.04 17.47 -33.73
CA SER A 162 0.05 16.61 -34.39
C SER A 162 0.65 15.52 -35.30
N ASP A 163 1.95 15.60 -35.63
CA ASP A 163 2.70 14.58 -36.35
C ASP A 163 3.32 13.50 -35.43
N ASN A 164 3.36 13.73 -34.11
CA ASN A 164 3.86 12.77 -33.13
C ASN A 164 2.79 11.74 -32.76
N VAL A 165 3.24 10.57 -32.29
CA VAL A 165 2.35 9.49 -31.83
C VAL A 165 2.74 9.09 -30.40
N VAL A 166 1.73 8.97 -29.54
CA VAL A 166 1.85 8.31 -28.23
C VAL A 166 1.05 7.01 -28.27
N MET A 167 1.76 5.90 -28.09
CA MET A 167 1.18 4.56 -28.02
C MET A 167 0.80 4.23 -26.57
N VAL A 168 -0.40 3.68 -26.36
CA VAL A 168 -0.91 3.21 -25.07
C VAL A 168 -1.37 1.76 -25.21
N GLU A 169 -0.67 0.82 -24.58
CA GLU A 169 -0.90 -0.63 -24.78
C GLU A 169 -0.94 -1.41 -23.45
N ASP A 170 -1.98 -2.22 -23.21
CA ASP A 170 -2.12 -2.97 -21.94
C ASP A 170 -2.05 -2.05 -20.70
N VAL A 171 -2.72 -0.90 -20.77
CA VAL A 171 -2.76 0.09 -19.67
C VAL A 171 -4.14 0.15 -19.04
N LEU A 172 -4.19 0.11 -17.71
CA LEU A 172 -5.39 0.28 -16.90
C LEU A 172 -5.35 1.66 -16.25
N ILE A 173 -6.28 2.55 -16.58
CA ILE A 173 -6.40 3.88 -15.96
C ILE A 173 -7.76 4.02 -15.29
N ARG A 174 -7.79 4.20 -13.97
CA ARG A 174 -8.97 4.66 -13.23
C ARG A 174 -8.84 6.12 -12.85
N MET A 175 -9.76 6.92 -13.35
CA MET A 175 -9.94 8.30 -12.96
C MET A 175 -10.61 8.35 -11.59
N LYS A 176 -9.96 8.99 -10.61
CA LYS A 176 -10.51 9.19 -9.26
C LYS A 176 -10.98 10.61 -9.07
N GLU A 177 -12.12 10.79 -8.42
CA GLU A 177 -12.61 12.11 -8.08
C GLU A 177 -11.78 12.76 -6.97
N TYR A 178 -11.49 14.04 -7.16
CA TYR A 178 -10.80 14.88 -6.21
C TYR A 178 -11.47 16.25 -6.11
N LEU A 179 -11.30 16.93 -4.97
CA LEU A 179 -11.80 18.28 -4.82
C LEU A 179 -10.97 19.23 -5.71
N TYR A 180 -11.61 19.84 -6.71
CA TYR A 180 -11.00 20.76 -7.66
C TYR A 180 -11.81 22.05 -7.77
N LYS A 181 -11.28 23.14 -7.21
CA LYS A 181 -11.92 24.47 -7.27
C LYS A 181 -13.36 24.44 -6.74
N GLY A 182 -13.56 23.75 -5.61
CA GLY A 182 -14.80 23.64 -4.85
C GLY A 182 -15.75 22.54 -5.31
N GLU A 183 -15.34 21.68 -6.25
CA GLU A 183 -16.17 20.62 -6.83
C GLU A 183 -15.43 19.28 -6.75
N LEU A 184 -16.08 18.24 -6.23
CA LEU A 184 -15.57 16.87 -6.33
C LEU A 184 -15.78 16.41 -7.76
N THR A 185 -14.70 16.09 -8.47
CA THR A 185 -14.73 15.75 -9.90
C THR A 185 -13.41 15.10 -10.31
N HIS A 186 -13.32 14.58 -11.54
CA HIS A 186 -12.06 14.22 -12.19
C HIS A 186 -11.92 14.92 -13.55
N GLN A 187 -10.74 14.83 -14.17
CA GLN A 187 -10.54 15.26 -15.56
C GLN A 187 -10.75 14.09 -16.53
N ALA A 188 -10.01 14.03 -17.64
CA ALA A 188 -10.11 12.99 -18.64
C ALA A 188 -8.94 12.01 -18.53
N PRO A 189 -9.09 10.77 -19.02
CA PRO A 189 -7.97 9.85 -19.22
C PRO A 189 -6.82 10.46 -20.05
N PHE A 190 -7.15 11.38 -20.96
CA PHE A 190 -6.16 12.14 -21.73
C PHE A 190 -6.48 13.63 -21.68
N LYS A 191 -5.49 14.45 -21.28
CA LYS A 191 -5.54 15.91 -21.43
C LYS A 191 -4.92 16.28 -22.77
N THR A 192 -5.70 16.90 -23.67
CA THR A 192 -5.34 17.07 -25.08
C THR A 192 -5.76 18.43 -25.66
N LEU A 193 -5.05 18.87 -26.69
CA LEU A 193 -5.34 20.04 -27.52
C LEU A 193 -5.34 19.65 -29.01
N ASP A 194 -5.81 20.55 -29.88
CA ASP A 194 -5.80 20.34 -31.33
C ASP A 194 -4.38 20.13 -31.89
N THR A 195 -3.36 20.65 -31.20
CA THR A 195 -1.93 20.50 -31.54
C THR A 195 -1.28 19.30 -30.85
N SER A 196 -2.00 18.52 -30.04
CA SER A 196 -1.45 17.35 -29.35
C SER A 196 -1.05 16.22 -30.30
N PRO A 197 -0.15 15.33 -29.87
CA PRO A 197 0.13 14.06 -30.53
C PRO A 197 -1.12 13.25 -30.85
N GLN A 198 -1.00 12.39 -31.86
CA GLN A 198 -1.95 11.33 -32.16
C GLN A 198 -1.82 10.18 -31.15
N LEU A 199 -2.89 9.40 -31.02
CA LEU A 199 -2.98 8.28 -30.08
C LEU A 199 -3.18 6.97 -30.83
N GLU A 200 -2.38 5.97 -30.49
CA GLU A 200 -2.63 4.56 -30.79
C GLU A 200 -2.96 3.87 -29.46
N ILE A 201 -4.09 3.16 -29.37
CA ILE A 201 -4.59 2.62 -28.10
C ILE A 201 -4.98 1.15 -28.25
N HIS A 202 -4.32 0.24 -27.55
CA HIS A 202 -4.57 -1.19 -27.67
C HIS A 202 -4.69 -1.89 -26.33
N ASP A 203 -5.62 -2.85 -26.25
CA ASP A 203 -5.81 -3.75 -25.10
C ASP A 203 -5.85 -3.02 -23.73
N SER A 204 -6.36 -1.79 -23.72
CA SER A 204 -6.31 -0.88 -22.57
C SER A 204 -7.69 -0.64 -21.98
N VAL A 205 -7.72 -0.36 -20.68
CA VAL A 205 -8.94 -0.15 -19.89
C VAL A 205 -8.94 1.24 -19.29
N PHE A 206 -9.94 2.04 -19.62
CA PHE A 206 -10.12 3.39 -19.06
C PHE A 206 -11.41 3.43 -18.26
N ALA A 207 -11.31 3.67 -16.97
CA ALA A 207 -12.42 3.71 -16.04
C ALA A 207 -12.61 5.13 -15.49
N ILE A 208 -13.84 5.64 -15.55
CA ILE A 208 -14.23 6.90 -14.93
C ILE A 208 -15.16 6.64 -13.75
N GLU A 209 -14.99 7.41 -12.67
CA GLU A 209 -15.85 7.32 -11.49
C GLU A 209 -17.18 8.08 -11.68
N ASP A 210 -17.19 9.15 -12.49
CA ASP A 210 -18.39 9.92 -12.82
C ASP A 210 -18.47 10.28 -14.33
N GLY A 211 -19.65 10.16 -14.92
CA GLY A 211 -19.96 10.63 -16.27
C GLY A 211 -20.08 12.16 -16.37
N ILE A 212 -20.27 12.86 -15.26
CA ILE A 212 -20.29 14.33 -15.18
C ILE A 212 -18.97 14.80 -14.57
N HIS A 213 -18.02 15.16 -15.42
CA HIS A 213 -16.66 15.50 -14.98
C HIS A 213 -16.10 16.68 -15.78
N ARG A 214 -14.96 17.26 -15.36
CA ARG A 214 -14.43 18.49 -15.98
C ARG A 214 -13.69 18.29 -17.31
N GLY A 215 -13.26 17.07 -17.59
CA GLY A 215 -12.45 16.73 -18.76
C GLY A 215 -13.20 16.54 -20.09
N TRP A 216 -14.45 16.96 -20.22
CA TRP A 216 -15.28 16.65 -21.41
C TRP A 216 -14.67 17.09 -22.73
N GLN A 217 -14.12 18.31 -22.80
CA GLN A 217 -13.51 18.82 -24.03
C GLN A 217 -12.22 18.10 -24.37
N ASP A 218 -11.41 17.78 -23.36
CA ASP A 218 -10.15 17.07 -23.56
C ASP A 218 -10.41 15.62 -23.97
N LEU A 219 -11.49 15.02 -23.47
CA LEU A 219 -11.93 13.68 -23.86
C LEU A 219 -12.41 13.64 -25.31
N GLU A 220 -13.24 14.60 -25.74
CA GLU A 220 -13.70 14.71 -27.12
C GLU A 220 -12.51 14.86 -28.08
N ARG A 221 -11.58 15.76 -27.77
CA ARG A 221 -10.35 15.94 -28.55
C ARG A 221 -9.45 14.70 -28.54
N ALA A 222 -9.35 14.00 -27.42
CA ALA A 222 -8.56 12.78 -27.33
C ALA A 222 -9.10 11.72 -28.31
N TRP A 223 -10.41 11.56 -28.40
CA TRP A 223 -11.03 10.65 -29.36
C TRP A 223 -10.78 11.04 -30.82
N ASP A 224 -10.78 12.34 -31.14
CA ASP A 224 -10.40 12.83 -32.47
C ASP A 224 -8.92 12.58 -32.80
N LYS A 225 -8.07 12.34 -31.80
CA LYS A 225 -6.64 12.04 -31.94
C LYS A 225 -6.33 10.56 -32.08
N VAL A 226 -7.29 9.67 -31.82
CA VAL A 226 -7.10 8.22 -31.97
C VAL A 226 -7.03 7.85 -33.44
N ILE A 227 -5.86 7.38 -33.88
CA ILE A 227 -5.62 6.95 -35.27
C ILE A 227 -5.69 5.43 -35.46
N ASP A 228 -5.48 4.66 -34.38
CA ASP A 228 -5.66 3.22 -34.34
C ASP A 228 -6.14 2.78 -32.95
N ALA A 229 -7.08 1.82 -32.92
CA ALA A 229 -7.61 1.30 -31.66
C ALA A 229 -8.17 -0.13 -31.78
N SER A 230 -7.85 -0.98 -30.79
CA SER A 230 -8.38 -2.35 -30.70
C SER A 230 -8.34 -2.90 -29.28
N GLY A 231 -9.29 -3.80 -28.95
CA GLY A 231 -9.27 -4.54 -27.68
C GLY A 231 -9.55 -3.71 -26.42
N ASN A 232 -9.96 -2.45 -26.56
CA ASN A 232 -10.05 -1.53 -25.44
C ASN A 232 -11.40 -1.60 -24.72
N TYR A 233 -11.40 -1.17 -23.47
CA TYR A 233 -12.60 -1.00 -22.66
C TYR A 233 -12.69 0.42 -22.11
N PHE A 234 -13.89 1.00 -22.17
CA PHE A 234 -14.23 2.26 -21.51
C PHE A 234 -15.32 1.98 -20.47
N LEU A 235 -15.02 2.21 -19.20
CA LEU A 235 -15.83 1.81 -18.07
C LEU A 235 -16.40 3.04 -17.38
N ASN A 236 -17.72 3.10 -17.27
CA ASN A 236 -18.38 4.03 -16.36
C ASN A 236 -18.67 3.29 -15.05
N LEU A 237 -17.89 3.60 -14.00
CA LEU A 237 -18.01 2.92 -12.71
C LEU A 237 -19.23 3.39 -11.90
N SER A 238 -19.80 4.55 -12.24
CA SER A 238 -21.02 5.08 -11.63
C SER A 238 -22.23 4.18 -11.88
N ASP A 239 -23.18 4.19 -10.95
CA ASP A 239 -24.51 3.60 -11.16
C ASP A 239 -25.38 4.48 -12.09
N GLU A 240 -25.01 5.73 -12.31
CA GLU A 240 -25.65 6.60 -13.29
C GLU A 240 -25.11 6.32 -14.68
N THR A 241 -26.01 6.19 -15.66
CA THR A 241 -25.62 5.99 -17.06
C THR A 241 -24.96 7.24 -17.63
N LEU A 242 -24.01 7.05 -18.54
CA LEU A 242 -23.38 8.15 -19.27
C LEU A 242 -24.44 9.05 -19.93
N PRO A 243 -24.31 10.38 -19.84
CA PRO A 243 -25.20 11.31 -20.50
C PRO A 243 -25.33 11.03 -22.01
N GLU A 244 -26.49 11.34 -22.60
CA GLU A 244 -26.74 11.10 -24.03
C GLU A 244 -25.73 11.83 -24.93
N ASN A 245 -25.24 12.99 -24.47
CA ASN A 245 -24.24 13.82 -25.15
C ASN A 245 -22.79 13.55 -24.71
N TYR A 246 -22.54 12.47 -23.96
CA TYR A 246 -21.18 12.14 -23.52
C TYR A 246 -20.27 11.81 -24.71
N PRO A 247 -19.03 12.34 -24.79
CA PRO A 247 -18.07 12.01 -25.84
C PRO A 247 -17.67 10.53 -25.77
N ARG A 248 -18.20 9.72 -26.68
CA ARG A 248 -17.93 8.28 -26.71
C ARG A 248 -16.62 7.98 -27.45
N PRO A 249 -15.86 6.98 -26.99
CA PRO A 249 -14.66 6.55 -27.70
C PRO A 249 -14.99 6.02 -29.11
N PRO A 250 -14.00 6.02 -30.02
CA PRO A 250 -14.18 5.54 -31.39
C PRO A 250 -14.32 4.01 -31.46
N GLU A 251 -14.37 3.46 -32.68
CA GLU A 251 -14.30 2.01 -32.90
C GLU A 251 -13.04 1.42 -32.25
N GLY A 252 -13.13 0.17 -31.77
CA GLY A 252 -12.06 -0.49 -31.02
C GLY A 252 -12.27 -0.51 -29.50
N PHE A 253 -13.32 0.16 -28.99
CA PHE A 253 -13.69 0.20 -27.58
C PHE A 253 -15.00 -0.54 -27.30
N THR A 254 -15.03 -1.30 -26.20
CA THR A 254 -16.23 -1.82 -25.56
C THR A 254 -16.60 -0.94 -24.38
N ILE A 255 -17.85 -0.46 -24.33
CA ILE A 255 -18.34 0.36 -23.21
C ILE A 255 -19.11 -0.52 -22.23
N LEU A 256 -18.73 -0.47 -20.95
CA LEU A 256 -19.46 -1.10 -19.84
C LEU A 256 -19.87 -0.03 -18.82
N GLU A 257 -20.97 -0.24 -18.12
CA GLU A 257 -21.49 0.72 -17.12
C GLU A 257 -21.92 0.02 -15.82
N GLY A 258 -21.94 0.77 -14.71
CA GLY A 258 -22.46 0.31 -13.42
C GLY A 258 -21.75 -0.92 -12.87
N ALA A 259 -22.54 -1.88 -12.38
CA ALA A 259 -21.99 -3.08 -11.74
C ALA A 259 -21.12 -3.93 -12.67
N GLU A 260 -21.42 -3.98 -13.97
CA GLU A 260 -20.60 -4.72 -14.93
C GLU A 260 -19.23 -4.07 -15.12
N ALA A 261 -19.21 -2.73 -15.23
CA ALA A 261 -17.98 -1.95 -15.29
C ALA A 261 -17.11 -2.14 -14.04
N ARG A 262 -17.71 -2.06 -12.84
CA ARG A 262 -16.99 -2.26 -11.57
C ARG A 262 -16.42 -3.66 -11.44
N ASN A 263 -17.18 -4.68 -11.81
CA ASN A 263 -16.70 -6.07 -11.78
C ASN A 263 -15.56 -6.29 -12.77
N TYR A 264 -15.66 -5.73 -13.98
CA TYR A 264 -14.60 -5.81 -14.99
C TYR A 264 -13.33 -5.12 -14.49
N TRP A 265 -13.43 -3.89 -13.99
CA TRP A 265 -12.29 -3.16 -13.41
C TRP A 265 -11.61 -3.96 -12.29
N ALA A 266 -12.39 -4.44 -11.32
CA ALA A 266 -11.85 -5.20 -10.19
C ALA A 266 -11.11 -6.47 -10.64
N ALA A 267 -11.68 -7.21 -11.61
CA ALA A 267 -11.06 -8.41 -12.14
C ALA A 267 -9.76 -8.11 -12.91
N THR A 268 -9.79 -7.18 -13.88
CA THR A 268 -8.60 -6.86 -14.69
C THR A 268 -7.50 -6.22 -13.84
N LYS A 269 -7.86 -5.38 -12.86
CA LYS A 269 -6.88 -4.86 -11.89
C LYS A 269 -6.22 -6.00 -11.11
N ALA A 270 -7.00 -6.94 -10.58
CA ALA A 270 -6.46 -8.07 -9.82
C ALA A 270 -5.55 -8.97 -10.69
N GLU A 271 -5.95 -9.23 -11.93
CA GLU A 271 -5.14 -9.98 -12.91
C GLU A 271 -3.83 -9.25 -13.25
N TRP A 272 -3.90 -7.93 -13.44
CA TRP A 272 -2.70 -7.13 -13.69
C TRP A 272 -1.75 -7.19 -12.49
N ILE A 273 -2.24 -7.00 -11.27
CA ILE A 273 -1.44 -7.06 -10.04
C ILE A 273 -0.80 -8.44 -9.86
N ALA A 274 -1.57 -9.52 -10.10
CA ALA A 274 -1.04 -10.88 -10.01
C ALA A 274 0.10 -11.10 -11.01
N ARG A 275 -0.10 -10.71 -12.27
CA ARG A 275 0.93 -10.85 -13.32
C ARG A 275 2.14 -9.94 -13.09
N SER A 276 1.95 -8.72 -12.59
CA SER A 276 3.05 -7.79 -12.33
C SER A 276 3.90 -8.23 -11.14
N SER A 277 3.31 -8.90 -10.14
CA SER A 277 4.05 -9.56 -9.07
C SER A 277 4.90 -10.75 -9.55
N GLU A 278 4.56 -11.36 -10.68
CA GLU A 278 5.35 -12.42 -11.33
C GLU A 278 6.46 -11.87 -12.27
N SER A 279 6.31 -10.64 -12.79
CA SER A 279 7.24 -10.04 -13.76
C SER A 279 8.27 -9.08 -13.17
N ILE A 280 8.17 -8.74 -11.88
CA ILE A 280 9.27 -8.11 -11.14
C ILE A 280 10.23 -9.22 -10.71
N PRO A 281 11.47 -9.28 -11.23
CA PRO A 281 12.41 -10.27 -10.77
C PRO A 281 12.76 -9.96 -9.31
N ALA A 282 12.34 -10.83 -8.40
CA ALA A 282 13.06 -11.01 -7.15
C ALA A 282 14.50 -11.45 -7.51
N GLN A 283 15.45 -10.52 -7.52
CA GLN A 283 16.87 -10.84 -7.61
C GLN A 283 17.50 -10.80 -6.23
N THR A 284 17.30 -11.90 -5.49
CA THR A 284 18.34 -12.35 -4.55
C THR A 284 19.60 -12.69 -5.36
N PRO A 285 20.81 -12.23 -4.96
CA PRO A 285 22.03 -12.43 -5.74
C PRO A 285 22.36 -13.90 -5.96
N ALA A 286 22.75 -14.23 -7.19
CA ALA A 286 23.27 -15.55 -7.53
C ALA A 286 24.55 -15.89 -6.75
N LEU A 287 24.41 -16.73 -5.72
CA LEU A 287 25.46 -17.62 -5.26
C LEU A 287 24.98 -19.06 -5.43
N ALA A 288 25.63 -19.75 -6.37
CA ALA A 288 25.73 -21.20 -6.53
C ALA A 288 24.49 -22.06 -6.19
N ALA A 289 23.96 -22.70 -7.23
CA ALA A 289 23.00 -23.80 -7.18
C ALA A 289 23.11 -24.69 -5.93
N ASP A 290 22.10 -24.60 -5.07
CA ASP A 290 21.51 -25.75 -4.41
C ASP A 290 20.00 -25.52 -4.29
N SER A 291 19.24 -26.58 -4.46
CA SER A 291 17.78 -26.59 -4.47
C SER A 291 17.18 -26.26 -3.10
N ASP A 292 16.40 -25.19 -3.01
CA ASP A 292 15.09 -25.16 -2.33
C ASP A 292 14.44 -23.77 -2.53
N GLU A 293 13.19 -23.79 -2.95
CA GLU A 293 12.30 -22.66 -3.20
C GLU A 293 11.85 -22.07 -1.85
N ALA A 294 12.27 -20.84 -1.50
CA ALA A 294 11.82 -20.16 -0.29
C ALA A 294 10.72 -19.16 -0.64
N ALA A 295 9.50 -19.43 -0.17
CA ALA A 295 8.33 -18.58 -0.28
C ALA A 295 8.52 -17.25 0.48
N GLU A 296 7.78 -16.21 0.09
CA GLU A 296 7.49 -15.06 0.96
C GLU A 296 7.01 -15.58 2.33
N PRO A 297 7.41 -14.97 3.45
CA PRO A 297 7.14 -15.54 4.78
C PRO A 297 5.65 -15.47 5.13
N ASP A 298 4.94 -16.59 4.99
CA ASP A 298 3.62 -16.68 5.58
C ASP A 298 3.73 -16.60 7.11
N PRO A 299 2.93 -15.76 7.79
CA PRO A 299 2.86 -15.80 9.25
C PRO A 299 2.46 -17.21 9.67
N LEU A 300 2.99 -17.70 10.78
CA LEU A 300 2.62 -19.03 11.28
C LEU A 300 1.31 -19.05 12.05
N ALA A 301 0.81 -17.88 12.47
CA ALA A 301 -0.60 -17.66 12.80
C ALA A 301 -1.04 -16.36 12.16
N ALA A 302 -2.21 -16.40 11.54
CA ALA A 302 -2.89 -15.20 11.06
C ALA A 302 -4.36 -15.21 11.50
N TYR A 303 -4.69 -14.29 12.40
CA TYR A 303 -6.06 -14.04 12.82
C TYR A 303 -6.49 -12.72 12.21
N VAL A 304 -7.32 -12.77 11.16
CA VAL A 304 -7.88 -11.58 10.49
C VAL A 304 -9.40 -11.65 10.50
N ILE A 305 -10.06 -10.49 10.51
CA ILE A 305 -11.48 -10.41 10.84
C ILE A 305 -12.40 -11.19 9.89
N ASP A 306 -11.95 -11.43 8.65
CA ASP A 306 -12.69 -12.18 7.64
C ASP A 306 -12.82 -13.69 7.99
N ASP A 307 -11.98 -14.19 8.91
CA ASP A 307 -11.88 -15.60 9.30
C ASP A 307 -12.44 -15.90 10.71
N ILE A 308 -13.26 -15.00 11.24
CA ILE A 308 -14.01 -15.25 12.49
C ILE A 308 -15.10 -16.31 12.26
N VAL A 309 -15.27 -17.19 13.25
CA VAL A 309 -16.33 -18.18 13.25
C VAL A 309 -17.44 -17.69 14.18
N LEU A 310 -18.60 -17.36 13.62
CA LEU A 310 -19.74 -16.87 14.40
C LEU A 310 -20.58 -18.04 14.96
N GLN A 311 -20.94 -17.96 16.25
CA GLN A 311 -21.93 -18.83 16.89
C GLN A 311 -23.36 -18.41 16.51
N ASP A 312 -23.60 -17.11 16.45
CA ASP A 312 -24.84 -16.47 15.97
C ASP A 312 -24.53 -15.09 15.37
N GLN A 313 -25.54 -14.24 15.18
CA GLN A 313 -25.39 -12.96 14.48
C GLN A 313 -24.30 -12.03 15.05
N SER A 314 -23.97 -12.15 16.34
CA SER A 314 -22.96 -11.28 16.95
C SER A 314 -22.03 -11.99 17.91
N ARG A 315 -22.27 -13.25 18.31
CA ARG A 315 -21.38 -13.97 19.24
C ARG A 315 -20.38 -14.81 18.47
N ILE A 316 -19.12 -14.78 18.90
CA ILE A 316 -18.01 -15.51 18.28
C ILE A 316 -17.91 -16.90 18.91
N ALA A 317 -17.76 -17.92 18.07
CA ALA A 317 -17.46 -19.31 18.44
C ALA A 317 -15.96 -19.63 18.40
N GLY A 318 -15.20 -18.91 17.57
CA GLY A 318 -13.76 -19.10 17.40
C GLY A 318 -13.17 -18.16 16.34
N TRP A 319 -11.87 -18.29 16.09
CA TRP A 319 -11.15 -17.55 15.07
C TRP A 319 -10.22 -18.50 14.32
N SER A 320 -10.44 -18.67 13.02
CA SER A 320 -9.63 -19.57 12.22
C SER A 320 -8.23 -19.01 11.97
N ASP A 321 -7.24 -19.89 11.97
CA ASP A 321 -5.85 -19.58 11.64
C ASP A 321 -5.64 -19.61 10.12
N SER A 322 -5.55 -18.42 9.54
CA SER A 322 -5.45 -18.18 8.10
C SER A 322 -4.08 -18.57 7.51
N SER A 323 -3.09 -18.88 8.37
CA SER A 323 -1.77 -19.34 7.92
C SER A 323 -1.75 -20.75 7.36
N GLY A 324 -2.81 -21.53 7.61
CA GLY A 324 -2.84 -22.97 7.29
C GLY A 324 -2.09 -23.86 8.28
N ASN A 325 -1.51 -23.32 9.36
CA ASN A 325 -0.84 -24.11 10.41
C ASN A 325 -1.81 -24.70 11.46
N GLY A 326 -3.10 -24.39 11.35
CA GLY A 326 -4.15 -25.04 12.17
C GLY A 326 -4.09 -24.67 13.65
N ASN A 327 -3.68 -23.44 13.96
CA ASN A 327 -3.71 -22.87 15.30
C ASN A 327 -5.04 -22.17 15.61
N ASP A 328 -6.16 -22.68 15.10
CA ASP A 328 -7.50 -22.11 15.32
C ASP A 328 -7.78 -21.88 16.81
N LEU A 329 -8.40 -20.73 17.12
CA LEU A 329 -8.82 -20.34 18.46
C LEU A 329 -10.30 -20.69 18.67
N VAL A 330 -10.62 -21.05 19.92
CA VAL A 330 -11.99 -21.36 20.36
C VAL A 330 -12.42 -20.30 21.38
N ALA A 331 -13.66 -19.83 21.26
CA ALA A 331 -14.21 -18.86 22.19
C ALA A 331 -14.68 -19.52 23.49
N SER A 332 -14.37 -18.88 24.62
CA SER A 332 -15.08 -19.05 25.89
C SER A 332 -15.77 -17.74 26.26
N GLY A 333 -16.86 -17.84 27.02
CA GLY A 333 -17.71 -16.69 27.35
C GLY A 333 -18.63 -16.29 26.20
N ASN A 334 -18.72 -14.99 25.95
CA ASN A 334 -19.56 -14.38 24.93
C ASN A 334 -18.86 -13.22 24.18
N PRO A 335 -17.61 -13.38 23.71
CA PRO A 335 -16.97 -12.36 22.89
C PRO A 335 -17.85 -12.05 21.69
N THR A 336 -17.99 -10.77 21.38
CA THR A 336 -18.90 -10.32 20.34
C THR A 336 -18.15 -9.78 19.14
N PHE A 337 -18.66 -10.07 17.95
CA PHE A 337 -18.29 -9.37 16.75
C PHE A 337 -19.08 -8.07 16.64
N ALA A 338 -18.39 -6.98 16.38
CA ALA A 338 -18.98 -5.69 16.11
C ALA A 338 -18.64 -5.27 14.68
N ASP A 339 -19.67 -5.15 13.84
CA ASP A 339 -19.53 -4.60 12.50
C ASP A 339 -19.18 -3.11 12.59
N GLN A 340 -18.08 -2.72 11.92
CA GLN A 340 -17.60 -1.33 11.79
C GLN A 340 -17.10 -0.70 13.10
N THR A 341 -15.91 -1.09 13.57
CA THR A 341 -15.35 -0.63 14.85
C THR A 341 -13.91 -0.15 14.80
N THR A 342 -13.15 -0.45 13.75
CA THR A 342 -11.84 0.21 13.51
C THR A 342 -12.05 1.54 12.81
N PRO A 343 -11.07 2.47 12.84
CA PRO A 343 -11.16 3.75 12.13
C PRO A 343 -11.56 3.64 10.66
N THR A 344 -11.03 2.67 9.93
CA THR A 344 -11.36 2.41 8.51
C THR A 344 -12.73 1.75 8.30
N GLY A 345 -13.51 1.54 9.37
CA GLY A 345 -14.79 0.84 9.32
C GLY A 345 -14.68 -0.69 9.22
N ARG A 346 -13.54 -1.31 9.55
CA ARG A 346 -13.50 -2.78 9.63
C ARG A 346 -14.11 -3.27 10.96
N GLY A 347 -14.61 -4.49 10.97
CA GLY A 347 -15.14 -5.10 12.20
C GLY A 347 -14.05 -5.45 13.21
N ALA A 348 -14.46 -5.77 14.43
CA ALA A 348 -13.56 -6.25 15.48
C ALA A 348 -14.21 -7.30 16.38
N VAL A 349 -13.36 -8.13 16.97
CA VAL A 349 -13.68 -8.96 18.13
C VAL A 349 -13.62 -8.09 19.38
N VAL A 350 -14.71 -8.04 20.13
CA VAL A 350 -14.83 -7.26 21.37
C VAL A 350 -14.88 -8.21 22.56
N PHE A 351 -13.92 -8.02 23.48
CA PHE A 351 -13.87 -8.66 24.78
C PHE A 351 -14.39 -7.69 25.84
N ASP A 352 -15.40 -8.09 26.59
CA ASP A 352 -16.04 -7.22 27.59
C ASP A 352 -15.36 -7.22 28.97
N GLY A 353 -14.27 -7.99 29.10
CA GLY A 353 -13.49 -8.16 30.32
C GLY A 353 -14.17 -9.01 31.39
N SER A 354 -15.17 -9.82 31.03
CA SER A 354 -15.86 -10.73 31.95
C SER A 354 -16.10 -12.11 31.33
N GLY A 355 -15.11 -12.98 31.44
CA GLY A 355 -15.20 -14.38 30.98
C GLY A 355 -15.07 -14.58 29.47
N ASP A 356 -14.83 -13.51 28.71
CA ASP A 356 -14.59 -13.53 27.27
C ASP A 356 -13.11 -13.83 26.99
N LEU A 357 -12.83 -14.90 26.23
CA LEU A 357 -11.49 -15.15 25.68
C LEU A 357 -11.56 -15.99 24.40
N LEU A 358 -10.51 -15.90 23.60
CA LEU A 358 -10.24 -16.80 22.48
C LEU A 358 -8.94 -17.54 22.80
N ASP A 359 -8.96 -18.86 22.85
CA ASP A 359 -7.76 -19.64 23.14
C ASP A 359 -7.62 -20.93 22.33
N ARG A 360 -6.37 -21.39 22.32
CA ARG A 360 -5.97 -22.72 21.91
C ARG A 360 -5.08 -23.29 22.99
N ASN A 361 -5.46 -24.45 23.52
CA ASN A 361 -4.69 -25.18 24.52
C ASN A 361 -4.00 -26.41 23.91
N GLY A 362 -2.75 -26.65 24.29
CA GLY A 362 -1.90 -27.74 23.83
C GLY A 362 -0.92 -27.32 22.74
N ALA A 363 -0.03 -28.24 22.37
CA ALA A 363 1.09 -27.98 21.47
C ALA A 363 0.68 -27.17 20.22
N LEU A 364 1.36 -26.05 20.04
CA LEU A 364 1.16 -25.14 18.92
C LEU A 364 2.01 -25.57 17.72
N ASN A 365 1.49 -25.38 16.51
CA ASN A 365 2.22 -25.75 15.30
C ASN A 365 3.14 -24.60 14.89
N GLY A 366 4.44 -24.90 14.75
CA GLY A 366 5.45 -24.01 14.19
C GLY A 366 5.97 -22.90 15.10
N ARG A 367 5.55 -22.83 16.37
CA ARG A 367 5.91 -21.68 17.22
C ARG A 367 7.37 -21.68 17.67
N PRO A 368 8.03 -20.50 17.73
CA PRO A 368 9.30 -20.35 18.40
C PRO A 368 9.21 -20.70 19.89
N GLU A 369 10.05 -21.62 20.32
CA GLU A 369 10.27 -21.94 21.73
C GLU A 369 11.56 -21.27 22.24
N GLY A 370 11.71 -21.17 23.56
CA GLY A 370 12.89 -20.62 24.20
C GLY A 370 13.15 -19.18 23.73
N ASN A 371 14.38 -18.93 23.26
CA ASN A 371 14.83 -17.62 22.78
C ASN A 371 15.00 -17.55 21.26
N GLY A 372 14.30 -18.40 20.48
CA GLY A 372 14.29 -18.28 19.01
C GLY A 372 13.87 -16.90 18.50
N ASP A 373 14.25 -16.52 17.30
CA ASP A 373 13.82 -15.22 16.76
C ASP A 373 12.32 -15.25 16.43
N ARG A 374 11.66 -14.10 16.52
CA ARG A 374 10.22 -13.99 16.23
C ARG A 374 9.76 -12.57 16.03
N THR A 375 8.62 -12.43 15.37
CA THR A 375 7.93 -11.15 15.19
C THR A 375 6.45 -11.32 15.42
N MET A 376 5.82 -10.34 16.07
CA MET A 376 4.37 -10.31 16.28
C MET A 376 3.79 -8.95 15.94
N PHE A 377 2.55 -8.95 15.44
CA PHE A 377 1.74 -7.74 15.21
C PHE A 377 0.36 -7.92 15.81
N PHE A 378 -0.19 -6.86 16.38
CA PHE A 378 -1.49 -6.87 17.02
C PHE A 378 -2.23 -5.55 16.76
N VAL A 379 -3.36 -5.66 16.05
CA VAL A 379 -4.24 -4.52 15.76
C VAL A 379 -5.33 -4.49 16.82
N VAL A 380 -5.24 -3.53 17.72
CA VAL A 380 -5.94 -3.56 18.99
C VAL A 380 -6.36 -2.17 19.45
N ASN A 381 -7.48 -2.10 20.16
CA ASN A 381 -7.90 -0.98 20.98
C ASN A 381 -7.98 -1.44 22.44
N TYR A 382 -6.99 -1.06 23.24
CA TYR A 382 -6.96 -1.38 24.67
C TYR A 382 -7.93 -0.46 25.42
N LEU A 383 -8.95 -1.02 26.09
CA LEU A 383 -9.98 -0.20 26.74
C LEU A 383 -9.82 -0.16 28.27
N ASP A 384 -9.59 -1.31 28.89
CA ASP A 384 -9.43 -1.44 30.34
C ASP A 384 -8.75 -2.77 30.65
N HIS A 385 -7.62 -2.75 31.33
CA HIS A 385 -6.87 -3.96 31.62
C HIS A 385 -7.43 -4.74 32.84
N ASN A 386 -8.43 -4.20 33.56
CA ASN A 386 -9.10 -4.85 34.70
C ASN A 386 -8.15 -5.39 35.79
N GLY A 387 -6.97 -4.79 35.94
CA GLY A 387 -5.97 -5.25 36.92
C GLY A 387 -5.11 -6.44 36.47
N VAL A 388 -5.24 -6.91 35.23
CA VAL A 388 -4.44 -8.00 34.65
C VAL A 388 -3.69 -7.54 33.40
N THR A 389 -2.82 -8.40 32.89
CA THR A 389 -2.18 -8.25 31.58
C THR A 389 -2.85 -9.21 30.61
N SER A 390 -3.34 -8.70 29.48
CA SER A 390 -3.95 -9.52 28.44
C SER A 390 -3.78 -8.83 27.09
N GLY A 391 -3.55 -9.60 26.03
CA GLY A 391 -3.26 -9.11 24.70
C GLY A 391 -3.18 -10.27 23.71
N LEU A 392 -2.24 -10.23 22.77
CA LEU A 392 -1.93 -11.39 21.94
C LEU A 392 -0.79 -12.18 22.57
N VAL A 393 -1.14 -13.31 23.18
CA VAL A 393 -0.20 -14.09 23.98
C VAL A 393 0.02 -15.47 23.39
N TYR A 394 1.26 -15.95 23.40
CA TYR A 394 1.52 -17.39 23.36
C TYR A 394 2.61 -17.80 24.35
N GLY A 395 2.50 -19.01 24.89
CA GLY A 395 3.35 -19.46 25.99
C GLY A 395 2.65 -20.38 26.97
N ASP A 396 3.18 -20.41 28.19
CA ASP A 396 2.50 -20.95 29.38
C ASP A 396 2.53 -19.94 30.55
N GLY A 397 1.77 -20.23 31.61
CA GLY A 397 1.66 -19.39 32.81
C GLY A 397 2.82 -19.48 33.81
N VAL A 398 4.03 -19.82 33.36
CA VAL A 398 5.24 -19.93 34.17
C VAL A 398 6.21 -18.79 33.85
N GLN A 399 7.04 -18.44 34.85
CA GLN A 399 8.01 -17.36 34.75
C GLN A 399 8.95 -17.51 33.55
N ASN A 400 8.97 -16.47 32.72
CA ASN A 400 9.76 -16.35 31.49
C ASN A 400 9.36 -17.30 30.34
N GLN A 401 8.21 -17.98 30.45
CA GLN A 401 7.75 -18.96 29.46
C GLN A 401 6.64 -18.43 28.55
N THR A 402 6.38 -17.12 28.57
CA THR A 402 5.44 -16.42 27.69
C THR A 402 6.15 -15.49 26.69
N PHE A 403 5.47 -15.15 25.59
CA PHE A 403 5.76 -13.97 24.79
C PHE A 403 4.43 -13.29 24.42
N ASP A 404 4.25 -12.03 24.82
CA ASP A 404 2.97 -11.30 24.77
C ASP A 404 3.13 -9.91 24.15
N LEU A 405 2.17 -9.46 23.33
CA LEU A 405 1.94 -8.05 23.02
C LEU A 405 0.73 -7.53 23.83
N THR A 406 0.98 -6.63 24.79
CA THR A 406 -0.03 -6.22 25.78
C THR A 406 0.21 -4.81 26.36
N THR A 407 -0.58 -4.45 27.37
CA THR A 407 -0.34 -3.33 28.30
C THR A 407 0.07 -3.84 29.69
N SER A 408 0.98 -3.15 30.35
CA SER A 408 1.38 -3.41 31.73
C SER A 408 0.20 -3.27 32.71
N TYR A 409 0.01 -4.24 33.60
CA TYR A 409 -1.10 -4.27 34.56
C TYR A 409 -1.09 -3.14 35.61
N ASN A 410 0.00 -2.37 35.75
CA ASN A 410 0.14 -1.35 36.79
C ASN A 410 0.33 0.08 36.26
N SER A 411 0.87 0.21 35.04
CA SER A 411 1.16 1.49 34.40
C SER A 411 0.33 1.69 33.14
N GLU A 412 -0.37 0.67 32.65
CA GLU A 412 -1.14 0.69 31.41
C GLU A 412 -0.30 1.02 30.16
N THR A 413 1.02 1.01 30.29
CA THR A 413 1.93 1.27 29.16
C THR A 413 2.06 0.03 28.28
N LEU A 414 2.24 0.22 26.97
CA LEU A 414 2.53 -0.86 26.03
C LEU A 414 3.74 -1.66 26.54
N SER A 415 3.64 -2.97 26.49
CA SER A 415 4.57 -3.90 27.11
C SER A 415 4.68 -5.17 26.27
N VAL A 416 5.86 -5.79 26.34
CA VAL A 416 6.05 -7.20 25.97
C VAL A 416 6.42 -7.98 27.21
N GLN A 417 5.79 -9.13 27.41
CA GLN A 417 6.00 -9.93 28.63
C GLN A 417 6.54 -11.33 28.34
N GLY A 418 7.51 -11.72 29.18
CA GLY A 418 7.90 -13.10 29.42
C GLY A 418 7.08 -13.78 30.52
N TRP A 419 6.19 -13.03 31.18
CA TRP A 419 5.51 -13.36 32.43
C TRP A 419 6.44 -13.39 33.64
N GLY A 420 6.04 -12.67 34.69
CA GLY A 420 6.67 -12.70 36.01
C GLY A 420 7.65 -11.56 36.30
N LEU A 421 7.15 -10.31 36.25
CA LEU A 421 7.75 -9.03 36.68
C LEU A 421 9.13 -8.70 36.13
N GLU A 422 10.14 -9.49 36.49
CA GLU A 422 11.52 -9.31 35.99
C GLU A 422 11.63 -9.60 34.48
N ASN A 423 10.60 -10.19 33.88
CA ASN A 423 10.52 -10.50 32.45
C ASN A 423 9.50 -9.61 31.71
N ASP A 424 8.99 -8.55 32.34
CA ASP A 424 7.97 -7.68 31.76
C ASP A 424 8.60 -6.35 31.34
N PHE A 425 8.53 -6.03 30.05
CA PHE A 425 9.22 -4.90 29.44
C PHE A 425 8.22 -3.84 29.00
N GLY A 426 7.72 -3.07 29.97
CA GLY A 426 6.87 -1.93 29.72
C GLY A 426 7.65 -0.75 29.14
N THR A 427 7.03 -0.07 28.19
CA THR A 427 7.52 1.18 27.58
C THR A 427 7.03 2.39 28.36
N MET A 428 7.34 3.60 27.87
CA MET A 428 6.78 4.86 28.38
C MET A 428 5.48 5.28 27.68
N THR A 429 4.94 4.47 26.78
CA THR A 429 3.78 4.82 25.95
C THR A 429 2.51 4.21 26.53
N ASP A 430 1.54 5.04 26.92
CA ASP A 430 0.25 4.61 27.50
C ASP A 430 -0.63 3.96 26.43
N GLY A 431 -0.93 2.67 26.56
CA GLY A 431 -1.72 1.90 25.57
C GLY A 431 -3.19 2.35 25.46
N PRO A 432 -3.97 2.40 26.56
CA PRO A 432 -5.39 2.75 26.50
C PRO A 432 -5.70 4.17 26.01
N SER A 433 -4.68 5.04 25.93
CA SER A 433 -4.82 6.41 25.45
C SER A 433 -4.66 6.56 23.93
N GLN A 434 -4.26 5.50 23.22
CA GLN A 434 -3.92 5.57 21.79
C GLN A 434 -5.08 5.27 20.83
N ASP A 435 -6.29 4.95 21.33
CA ASP A 435 -7.38 4.39 20.50
C ASP A 435 -6.91 3.11 19.78
N TRP A 436 -7.35 2.85 18.54
CA TRP A 436 -6.86 1.74 17.73
C TRP A 436 -5.41 1.95 17.28
N ILE A 437 -4.58 0.92 17.49
CA ILE A 437 -3.15 0.93 17.15
C ILE A 437 -2.70 -0.37 16.50
N VAL A 438 -1.53 -0.33 15.86
CA VAL A 438 -0.71 -1.52 15.60
C VAL A 438 0.42 -1.58 16.62
N GLN A 439 0.35 -2.52 17.57
CA GLN A 439 1.47 -2.86 18.43
C GLN A 439 2.26 -4.00 17.80
N SER A 440 3.58 -3.89 17.77
CA SER A 440 4.42 -4.98 17.28
C SER A 440 5.73 -5.12 18.04
N ALA A 441 6.35 -6.30 17.92
CA ALA A 441 7.65 -6.56 18.49
C ALA A 441 8.47 -7.53 17.63
N VAL A 442 9.77 -7.31 17.61
CA VAL A 442 10.78 -8.19 17.01
C VAL A 442 11.72 -8.67 18.11
N LEU A 443 11.92 -9.97 18.24
CA LEU A 443 13.04 -10.55 18.98
C LEU A 443 14.04 -11.08 17.97
N GLU A 444 15.24 -10.50 17.96
CA GLU A 444 16.36 -10.91 17.11
C GLU A 444 17.59 -11.09 17.98
N ASP A 445 18.16 -12.30 17.99
CA ASP A 445 19.38 -12.63 18.73
C ASP A 445 19.34 -12.20 20.21
N GLY A 446 18.17 -12.32 20.85
CA GLY A 446 17.94 -11.92 22.24
C GLY A 446 17.81 -10.41 22.48
N THR A 447 17.63 -9.63 21.41
CA THR A 447 17.26 -8.22 21.49
C THR A 447 15.79 -8.07 21.13
N LEU A 448 14.98 -7.63 22.11
CA LEU A 448 13.59 -7.25 21.93
C LEU A 448 13.54 -5.79 21.46
N SER A 449 12.88 -5.54 20.33
CA SER A 449 12.49 -4.21 19.84
C SER A 449 10.97 -4.12 19.83
N GLN A 450 10.43 -3.05 20.42
CA GLN A 450 8.99 -2.79 20.52
C GLN A 450 8.61 -1.59 19.64
N TYR A 451 7.50 -1.69 18.93
CA TYR A 451 7.01 -0.65 18.03
C TYR A 451 5.55 -0.31 18.31
N LEU A 452 5.22 0.95 18.05
CA LEU A 452 3.85 1.46 17.96
C LEU A 452 3.71 2.09 16.58
N ASP A 453 2.73 1.62 15.81
CA ASP A 453 2.40 2.16 14.50
C ASP A 453 3.63 2.25 13.59
N GLY A 454 4.41 1.16 13.54
CA GLY A 454 5.64 1.06 12.78
C GLY A 454 6.85 1.80 13.38
N LYS A 455 6.67 2.65 14.39
CA LYS A 455 7.73 3.43 15.05
C LYS A 455 8.31 2.69 16.24
N LEU A 456 9.65 2.56 16.28
CA LEU A 456 10.35 1.99 17.43
C LEU A 456 10.12 2.85 18.68
N ILE A 457 9.62 2.23 19.75
CA ILE A 457 9.34 2.89 21.03
C ILE A 457 10.27 2.43 22.16
N ASP A 458 10.82 1.22 22.08
CA ASP A 458 11.78 0.72 23.06
C ASP A 458 12.62 -0.45 22.52
N THR A 459 13.77 -0.68 23.15
CA THR A 459 14.64 -1.83 22.89
C THR A 459 15.27 -2.34 24.18
N THR A 460 15.31 -3.66 24.37
CA THR A 460 15.94 -4.29 25.53
C THR A 460 16.53 -5.65 25.17
N ALA A 461 17.64 -6.02 25.81
CA ALA A 461 18.17 -7.38 25.71
C ALA A 461 17.46 -8.29 26.72
N HIS A 462 16.94 -9.42 26.27
CA HIS A 462 16.33 -10.43 27.13
C HIS A 462 16.45 -11.83 26.54
N VAL A 463 16.54 -12.84 27.42
CA VAL A 463 16.54 -14.25 27.02
C VAL A 463 15.24 -14.89 27.47
N TYR A 464 14.34 -15.13 26.53
CA TYR A 464 13.07 -15.81 26.77
C TYR A 464 13.26 -17.32 26.93
N ALA A 465 12.40 -17.93 27.75
CA ALA A 465 12.29 -19.38 27.90
C ALA A 465 10.91 -19.85 27.43
N THR A 466 10.36 -19.23 26.38
CA THR A 466 8.99 -19.42 25.91
C THR A 466 8.64 -20.89 25.72
N ASP A 467 7.50 -21.31 26.26
CA ASP A 467 6.98 -22.68 26.14
C ASP A 467 5.65 -22.66 25.38
N ALA A 468 5.66 -23.10 24.12
CA ALA A 468 4.57 -22.86 23.19
C ALA A 468 3.38 -23.83 23.38
N GLU A 469 2.75 -23.79 24.56
CA GLU A 469 1.63 -24.66 24.94
C GLU A 469 0.24 -24.03 24.74
N ARG A 470 0.15 -22.70 24.63
CA ARG A 470 -1.14 -22.00 24.54
C ARG A 470 -1.04 -20.72 23.74
N ILE A 471 -2.11 -20.38 23.01
CA ILE A 471 -2.37 -19.02 22.50
C ILE A 471 -3.63 -18.52 23.19
N VAL A 472 -3.63 -17.26 23.63
CA VAL A 472 -4.82 -16.62 24.23
C VAL A 472 -4.93 -15.16 23.79
N MET A 473 -6.18 -14.71 23.59
CA MET A 473 -6.58 -13.31 23.49
C MET A 473 -7.74 -13.02 24.45
N GLY A 474 -7.74 -11.84 25.07
CA GLY A 474 -8.80 -11.37 25.96
C GLY A 474 -8.67 -11.80 27.43
N ALA A 475 -7.88 -12.83 27.72
CA ALA A 475 -7.51 -13.24 29.08
C ALA A 475 -5.99 -13.24 29.32
N GLU A 476 -5.61 -13.25 30.60
CA GLU A 476 -4.22 -13.44 31.06
C GLU A 476 -3.82 -14.92 30.96
N ILE A 477 -2.58 -15.19 30.55
CA ILE A 477 -2.10 -16.55 30.20
C ILE A 477 -2.15 -17.56 31.36
N ALA A 478 -1.96 -17.09 32.60
CA ALA A 478 -2.06 -17.87 33.83
C ALA A 478 -3.47 -17.85 34.46
N GLU A 479 -4.49 -17.42 33.71
CA GLU A 479 -5.91 -17.45 34.08
C GLU A 479 -6.23 -16.56 35.28
N LEU A 480 -5.52 -15.44 35.44
CA LEU A 480 -5.74 -14.50 36.55
C LEU A 480 -6.90 -13.52 36.32
N GLY A 481 -7.42 -13.44 35.10
CA GLY A 481 -8.59 -12.64 34.73
C GLY A 481 -8.58 -12.20 33.27
N GLU A 482 -9.56 -11.35 32.91
CA GLU A 482 -9.81 -10.89 31.55
C GLU A 482 -9.78 -9.35 31.44
N SER A 483 -9.37 -8.85 30.27
CA SER A 483 -9.30 -7.42 29.95
C SER A 483 -10.36 -7.02 28.93
N ARG A 484 -10.67 -5.73 28.89
CA ARG A 484 -11.54 -5.09 27.89
C ARG A 484 -10.71 -4.59 26.73
N MET A 485 -10.98 -5.10 25.53
CA MET A 485 -10.29 -4.68 24.31
C MET A 485 -11.12 -4.96 23.06
N GLY A 486 -10.86 -4.21 22.01
CA GLY A 486 -11.23 -4.56 20.63
C GLY A 486 -10.02 -5.10 19.89
N VAL A 487 -10.18 -6.16 19.12
CA VAL A 487 -9.11 -6.79 18.32
C VAL A 487 -9.57 -6.95 16.88
N ALA A 488 -8.77 -6.47 15.92
CA ALA A 488 -9.08 -6.57 14.50
C ALA A 488 -8.16 -7.57 13.78
N ALA A 489 -6.91 -7.72 14.23
CA ALA A 489 -5.99 -8.70 13.67
C ALA A 489 -4.84 -9.06 14.62
N GLY A 490 -4.26 -10.26 14.43
CA GLY A 490 -3.05 -10.72 15.11
C GLY A 490 -2.20 -11.63 14.22
N LEU A 491 -0.90 -11.32 14.10
CA LEU A 491 0.05 -12.06 13.25
C LEU A 491 1.27 -12.50 14.06
N ILE A 492 1.77 -13.71 13.81
CA ILE A 492 2.95 -14.27 14.50
C ILE A 492 3.87 -14.97 13.51
N TYR A 493 5.16 -14.59 13.49
CA TYR A 493 6.22 -15.16 12.65
C TYR A 493 7.27 -15.89 13.51
N ASP A 494 7.89 -16.95 12.97
CA ASP A 494 8.95 -17.72 13.64
C ASP A 494 10.37 -17.20 13.42
N ARG A 495 10.48 -15.94 13.02
CA ARG A 495 11.75 -15.27 12.79
C ARG A 495 11.64 -13.78 13.08
N ALA A 496 12.81 -13.18 13.27
CA ALA A 496 12.94 -11.74 13.16
C ALA A 496 12.64 -11.35 11.71
N LEU A 497 11.61 -10.53 11.52
CA LEU A 497 11.40 -9.87 10.25
C LEU A 497 12.46 -8.77 10.12
N SER A 498 13.00 -8.62 8.92
CA SER A 498 13.82 -7.46 8.60
C SER A 498 13.00 -6.17 8.71
N ASP A 499 13.66 -5.03 8.79
CA ASP A 499 12.97 -3.73 8.87
C ASP A 499 12.00 -3.51 7.69
N GLY A 500 12.37 -3.94 6.49
CA GLY A 500 11.51 -3.83 5.29
C GLY A 500 10.28 -4.72 5.37
N GLU A 501 10.45 -6.00 5.72
CA GLU A 501 9.33 -6.94 5.89
C GLU A 501 8.39 -6.48 7.00
N ARG A 502 8.93 -6.04 8.14
CA ARG A 502 8.15 -5.51 9.24
C ARG A 502 7.35 -4.29 8.81
N LEU A 503 7.98 -3.33 8.14
CA LEU A 503 7.31 -2.10 7.68
C LEU A 503 6.20 -2.41 6.68
N ASN A 504 6.41 -3.35 5.75
CA ASN A 504 5.37 -3.77 4.81
C ASN A 504 4.13 -4.33 5.52
N VAL A 505 4.34 -5.16 6.55
CA VAL A 505 3.23 -5.70 7.36
C VAL A 505 2.55 -4.59 8.16
N GLU A 506 3.31 -3.67 8.77
CA GLU A 506 2.78 -2.50 9.48
C GLU A 506 1.89 -1.63 8.59
N THR A 507 2.39 -1.23 7.42
CA THR A 507 1.64 -0.38 6.48
C THR A 507 0.37 -1.07 5.99
N MET A 508 0.42 -2.38 5.75
CA MET A 508 -0.76 -3.15 5.39
C MET A 508 -1.81 -3.13 6.51
N LEU A 509 -1.40 -3.35 7.77
CA LEU A 509 -2.31 -3.34 8.91
C LEU A 509 -2.88 -1.95 9.19
N GLN A 510 -2.05 -0.90 9.10
CA GLN A 510 -2.48 0.48 9.29
C GLN A 510 -3.49 0.92 8.24
N SER A 511 -3.19 0.72 6.96
CA SER A 511 -4.13 1.06 5.86
C SER A 511 -5.42 0.25 5.90
N THR A 512 -5.36 -1.01 6.38
CA THR A 512 -6.54 -1.86 6.47
C THR A 512 -7.45 -1.46 7.63
N TYR A 513 -6.89 -1.08 8.78
CA TYR A 513 -7.64 -0.98 10.04
C TYR A 513 -7.62 0.42 10.68
N ILE A 514 -6.52 1.18 10.60
CA ILE A 514 -6.25 2.37 11.45
C ILE A 514 -6.38 3.69 10.69
N GLU A 515 -5.83 3.80 9.50
CA GLU A 515 -5.78 5.06 8.76
C GLU A 515 -7.07 5.23 7.95
N ASP A 516 -8.03 5.95 8.53
CA ASP A 516 -9.20 6.40 7.81
C ASP A 516 -8.83 7.58 6.89
N ASP A 517 -8.72 7.33 5.58
CA ASP A 517 -8.61 8.38 4.57
C ASP A 517 -9.90 9.27 4.50
N PHE A 518 -10.89 9.11 5.40
CA PHE A 518 -12.16 9.85 5.44
C PHE A 518 -12.48 10.57 6.76
N VAL A 519 -11.75 11.62 7.14
CA VAL A 519 -12.29 12.61 8.09
C VAL A 519 -12.80 13.86 7.37
N PHE A 520 -14.11 13.90 7.13
CA PHE A 520 -14.84 15.16 6.88
C PHE A 520 -14.85 15.99 8.17
N VAL A 521 -14.27 17.19 8.13
CA VAL A 521 -14.55 18.21 9.15
C VAL A 521 -15.41 19.29 8.50
N GLY A 522 -16.66 19.37 8.94
CA GLY A 522 -17.63 20.39 8.51
C GLY A 522 -17.49 21.73 9.20
#